data_AF-A0A4V1AE12-F1
#
_entry.id   AF-A0A4V1AE12-F1
#
_cell.length_a   1.000
_cell.length_b   1.000
_cell.length_c   1.000
_cell.angle_alpha   90.00
_cell.angle_beta   90.00
_cell.angle_gamma   90.00
#
_symmetry.space_group_name_H-M   'P 1'
#
loop_
_entity.id
_entity.type
_entity.pdbx_description
1 polymer ?
#
loop_
_entity_poly.entity_id
_entity_poly.type
_entity_poly.pdbx_seq_one_letter_code
_entity_poly.pdbx_strand_id
1 'polypeptide(L)'
;MVALTTGHVLIATLICCFIICFHFRVRIIEKFEFWRNRRRWHSLSQSPGSGFQDDMEAGLSSSNFDLHENLLNQDPRSLDESAKEEIRNLMLQKNISFDKARLKYFQDRLLRNGIGADGIPKDSKTVTF
;
A
#
# COMPACT_ATOMS: atom_id res chain seq x y z
N MET A 1 33.16 37.23 25.27
CA MET A 1 31.90 36.87 25.95
C MET A 1 30.80 36.34 25.02
N VAL A 2 30.71 36.78 23.76
CA VAL A 2 29.65 36.32 22.81
C VAL A 2 29.83 34.87 22.32
N ALA A 3 31.06 34.34 22.25
CA ALA A 3 31.31 32.98 21.75
C ALA A 3 30.96 31.86 22.75
N LEU A 4 30.94 32.16 24.06
CA LEU A 4 30.56 31.17 25.08
C LEU A 4 29.04 30.99 25.12
N THR A 5 28.29 32.09 24.98
CA THR A 5 26.83 32.09 24.99
C THR A 5 26.24 31.40 23.76
N THR A 6 26.85 31.57 22.58
CA THR A 6 26.43 30.85 21.36
C THR A 6 26.66 29.33 21.48
N GLY A 7 27.75 28.90 22.12
CA GLY A 7 28.02 27.48 22.39
C GLY A 7 26.97 26.84 23.29
N HIS A 8 26.58 27.50 24.38
CA HIS A 8 25.54 27.00 25.28
C HIS A 8 24.15 26.95 24.61
N VAL A 9 23.84 27.91 23.75
CA VAL A 9 22.58 27.91 22.99
C VAL A 9 22.54 26.74 22.00
N LEU A 10 23.64 26.43 21.30
CA LEU A 10 23.72 25.27 20.41
C LEU A 10 23.58 23.94 21.17
N ILE A 11 24.18 23.83 22.35
CA ILE A 11 24.06 22.64 23.18
C ILE A 11 22.62 22.47 23.66
N ALA A 12 21.97 23.56 24.10
CA ALA A 12 20.58 23.53 24.55
C ALA A 12 19.61 23.15 23.43
N THR A 13 19.81 23.64 22.20
CA THR A 13 18.96 23.28 21.06
C THR A 13 19.13 21.82 20.66
N LEU A 14 20.36 21.29 20.67
CA LEU A 14 20.61 19.87 20.39
C LEU A 14 19.97 18.94 21.43
N ILE A 15 20.06 19.30 22.72
CA ILE A 15 19.42 18.54 23.80
C ILE A 15 17.90 18.57 23.64
N CYS A 16 17.32 19.73 23.34
CA CYS A 16 15.88 19.87 23.14
C CYS A 16 15.39 19.05 21.93
N CYS A 17 16.11 19.10 20.81
CA CYS A 17 15.86 18.23 19.65
C CYS A 17 15.94 16.74 20.02
N PHE A 18 16.95 16.34 20.80
CA PHE A 18 17.10 14.95 21.24
C PHE A 18 15.92 14.49 22.09
N ILE A 19 15.47 15.32 23.04
CA ILE A 19 14.30 15.03 23.90
C ILE A 19 13.03 14.93 23.06
N ILE A 20 12.81 15.85 22.10
CA ILE A 20 11.66 15.81 21.19
C ILE A 20 11.69 14.52 20.38
N CYS A 21 12.82 14.17 19.76
CA CYS A 21 12.99 12.93 19.01
C CYS A 21 12.74 11.70 19.90
N PHE A 22 13.22 11.69 21.15
CA PHE A 22 13.03 10.59 22.09
C PHE A 22 11.58 10.45 22.55
N HIS A 23 10.88 11.56 22.76
CA HIS A 23 9.47 11.56 23.17
C HIS A 23 8.57 11.11 22.02
N PHE A 24 8.82 11.61 20.81
CA PHE A 24 8.07 11.24 19.61
C PHE A 24 8.61 9.99 18.92
N ARG A 25 9.59 9.28 19.50
CA ARG A 25 10.30 8.16 18.87
C ARG A 25 9.36 7.12 18.28
N VAL A 26 8.32 6.74 19.00
CA VAL A 26 7.34 5.73 18.57
C VAL A 26 6.54 6.22 17.35
N ARG A 27 6.05 7.47 17.37
CA ARG A 27 5.31 8.10 16.27
C ARG A 27 6.19 8.36 15.04
N ILE A 28 7.46 8.68 15.26
CA ILE A 28 8.45 8.90 14.18
C ILE A 28 8.79 7.56 13.51
N ILE A 29 8.99 6.49 14.29
CA ILE A 29 9.30 5.15 13.77
C ILE A 29 8.16 4.64 12.88
N GLU A 30 6.90 4.75 13.30
CA GLU A 30 5.77 4.29 12.47
C GLU A 30 5.71 4.98 11.10
N LYS A 31 5.98 6.28 11.04
CA LYS A 31 6.01 7.03 9.76
C LYS A 31 7.31 6.80 8.98
N PHE A 32 8.43 6.65 9.68
CA PHE A 32 9.74 6.49 9.09
C PHE A 32 9.94 5.09 8.51
N GLU A 33 9.40 4.04 9.14
CA GLU A 33 9.39 2.68 8.58
C GLU A 33 8.59 2.62 7.27
N PHE A 34 7.50 3.40 7.13
CA PHE A 34 6.79 3.56 5.86
C PHE A 34 7.63 4.25 4.77
N TRP A 35 8.39 5.30 5.11
CA TRP A 35 9.19 6.06 4.14
C TRP A 35 10.50 5.35 3.77
N ARG A 36 11.23 4.84 4.77
CA ARG A 36 12.51 4.12 4.61
C ARG A 36 12.33 2.81 3.88
N ASN A 37 11.24 2.10 4.17
CA ASN A 37 11.07 0.76 3.67
C ASN A 37 10.21 0.70 2.39
N ARG A 38 9.75 1.84 1.83
CA ARG A 38 8.99 1.89 0.57
C ARG A 38 9.69 1.21 -0.62
N ARG A 39 11.03 1.14 -0.63
CA ARG A 39 11.81 0.38 -1.63
C ARG A 39 12.17 -1.06 -1.21
N ARG A 40 12.09 -1.38 0.09
CA ARG A 40 12.42 -2.70 0.66
C ARG A 40 11.20 -3.59 0.91
N TRP A 41 10.00 -3.02 1.04
CA TRP A 41 8.74 -3.77 1.14
C TRP A 41 8.45 -4.55 -0.16
N HIS A 42 8.96 -4.08 -1.30
CA HIS A 42 8.89 -4.80 -2.57
C HIS A 42 9.72 -6.10 -2.60
N SER A 43 10.71 -6.28 -1.71
CA SER A 43 11.56 -7.49 -1.72
C SER A 43 11.22 -8.49 -0.61
N LEU A 44 10.39 -8.14 0.37
CA LEU A 44 10.02 -8.99 1.51
C LEU A 44 8.54 -9.36 1.54
N SER A 45 7.69 -8.64 0.81
CA SER A 45 6.37 -9.13 0.46
C SER A 45 6.58 -10.19 -0.60
N GLN A 46 6.44 -11.46 -0.21
CA GLN A 46 6.53 -12.63 -1.09
C GLN A 46 6.04 -12.25 -2.48
N SER A 47 6.90 -12.44 -3.50
CA SER A 47 6.40 -12.52 -4.87
C SER A 47 5.19 -13.43 -4.79
N PRO A 48 4.00 -13.00 -5.23
CA PRO A 48 2.91 -13.96 -5.36
C PRO A 48 3.51 -15.08 -6.20
N GLY A 49 3.55 -16.28 -5.62
CA GLY A 49 4.11 -17.38 -6.35
C GLY A 49 3.27 -17.61 -7.61
N SER A 50 3.82 -18.35 -8.55
CA SER A 50 3.10 -18.65 -9.79
C SER A 50 2.00 -19.66 -9.50
N GLY A 51 0.80 -19.21 -9.11
CA GLY A 51 -0.38 -20.05 -9.04
C GLY A 51 -1.42 -19.65 -7.99
N PHE A 52 -2.59 -20.27 -8.10
CA PHE A 52 -3.72 -20.01 -7.19
C PHE A 52 -3.44 -20.39 -5.74
N GLN A 53 -2.59 -21.39 -5.48
CA GLN A 53 -2.20 -21.78 -4.12
C GLN A 53 -1.48 -20.64 -3.41
N ASP A 54 -0.45 -20.08 -4.04
CA ASP A 54 0.33 -18.99 -3.47
C ASP A 54 -0.51 -17.72 -3.32
N ASP A 55 -1.41 -17.45 -4.27
CA ASP A 55 -2.32 -16.33 -4.19
C ASP A 55 -3.29 -16.45 -3.00
N MET A 56 -3.78 -17.66 -2.69
CA MET A 56 -4.58 -17.91 -1.48
C MET A 56 -3.77 -17.70 -0.20
N GLU A 57 -2.54 -18.24 -0.15
CA GLU A 57 -1.64 -18.08 1.00
C GLU A 57 -1.26 -16.62 1.24
N ALA A 58 -1.15 -15.84 0.16
CA ALA A 58 -0.93 -14.40 0.20
C ALA A 58 -2.18 -13.59 0.61
N GLY A 59 -3.31 -14.24 0.88
CA GLY A 59 -4.56 -13.61 1.30
C GLY A 59 -5.33 -12.92 0.17
N LEU A 60 -5.14 -13.35 -1.09
CA LEU A 60 -5.86 -12.87 -2.26
C LEU A 60 -7.16 -13.64 -2.53
N SER A 61 -7.73 -14.28 -1.51
CA SER A 61 -9.00 -15.01 -1.55
C SER A 61 -9.94 -14.51 -0.45
N SER A 62 -11.24 -14.46 -0.75
CA SER A 62 -12.30 -14.09 0.19
C SER A 62 -13.60 -14.83 -0.13
N SER A 63 -14.62 -14.69 0.73
CA SER A 63 -15.96 -15.24 0.47
C SER A 63 -16.58 -14.79 -0.85
N ASN A 64 -16.24 -13.58 -1.31
CA ASN A 64 -16.76 -12.99 -2.55
C ASN A 64 -15.80 -13.17 -3.73
N PHE A 65 -14.68 -13.85 -3.52
CA PHE A 65 -13.66 -14.12 -4.51
C PHE A 65 -12.84 -15.33 -4.09
N ASP A 66 -13.42 -16.51 -4.30
CA ASP A 66 -12.80 -17.77 -3.90
C ASP A 66 -11.92 -18.34 -5.02
N LEU A 67 -10.68 -18.65 -4.68
CA LEU A 67 -9.70 -19.27 -5.57
C LEU A 67 -9.67 -20.80 -5.46
N HIS A 68 -10.37 -21.39 -4.49
CA HIS A 68 -10.31 -22.83 -4.19
C HIS A 68 -10.73 -23.70 -5.39
N GLU A 69 -11.81 -23.32 -6.08
CA GLU A 69 -12.26 -24.03 -7.30
C GLU A 69 -11.23 -23.99 -8.42
N ASN A 70 -10.50 -22.87 -8.59
CA ASN A 70 -9.48 -22.77 -9.62
C ASN A 70 -8.28 -23.69 -9.32
N LEU A 71 -7.93 -23.80 -8.04
CA LEU A 71 -6.89 -24.72 -7.58
C LEU A 71 -7.29 -26.18 -7.80
N LEU A 72 -8.52 -26.56 -7.41
CA LEU A 72 -9.03 -27.92 -7.58
C LEU A 72 -9.08 -28.34 -9.06
N ASN A 73 -9.49 -27.43 -9.93
CA ASN A 73 -9.57 -27.68 -11.37
C ASN A 73 -8.23 -27.58 -12.10
N GLN A 74 -7.12 -27.32 -11.39
CA GLN A 74 -5.79 -27.11 -11.97
C GLN A 74 -5.82 -26.09 -13.12
N ASP A 75 -6.56 -25.00 -12.94
CA ASP A 75 -6.75 -23.99 -13.98
C ASP A 75 -5.39 -23.36 -14.35
N PRO A 76 -5.00 -23.33 -15.64
CA PRO A 76 -3.73 -22.76 -16.07
C PRO A 76 -3.70 -21.23 -16.06
N ARG A 77 -4.86 -20.56 -15.89
CA ARG A 77 -4.94 -19.10 -15.80
C ARG A 77 -4.28 -18.61 -14.51
N SER A 78 -3.79 -17.38 -14.51
CA SER A 78 -3.26 -16.72 -13.32
C SER A 78 -3.85 -15.32 -13.18
N LEU A 79 -3.83 -14.79 -11.97
CA LEU A 79 -4.15 -13.39 -11.71
C LEU A 79 -3.04 -12.49 -12.26
N ASP A 80 -3.40 -11.29 -12.71
CA ASP A 80 -2.42 -10.31 -13.17
C ASP A 80 -1.47 -9.91 -12.04
N GLU A 81 -0.18 -10.14 -12.25
CA GLU A 81 0.88 -9.85 -11.28
C GLU A 81 0.90 -8.39 -10.84
N SER A 82 0.67 -7.47 -11.79
CA SER A 82 0.67 -6.05 -11.50
C SER A 82 -0.49 -5.67 -10.56
N ALA A 83 -1.67 -6.24 -10.81
CA ALA A 83 -2.84 -6.06 -9.97
C ALA A 83 -2.63 -6.66 -8.57
N LYS A 84 -2.07 -7.88 -8.48
CA LYS A 84 -1.79 -8.55 -7.20
C LYS A 84 -0.88 -7.70 -6.31
N GLU A 85 0.17 -7.14 -6.89
CA GLU A 85 1.11 -6.30 -6.15
C GLU A 85 0.47 -5.00 -5.66
N GLU A 86 -0.30 -4.31 -6.52
CA GLU A 86 -0.97 -3.06 -6.13
C GLU A 86 -2.04 -3.31 -5.05
N ILE A 87 -2.80 -4.41 -5.15
CA ILE A 87 -3.80 -4.79 -4.14
C ILE A 87 -3.14 -5.10 -2.80
N ARG A 88 -2.06 -5.89 -2.76
CA ARG A 88 -1.31 -6.16 -1.52
C ARG A 88 -0.77 -4.87 -0.90
N ASN A 89 -0.24 -3.97 -1.72
CA ASN A 89 0.22 -2.66 -1.26
C ASN A 89 -0.92 -1.85 -0.63
N LEU A 90 -2.12 -1.87 -1.22
CA LEU A 90 -3.30 -1.21 -0.65
C LEU A 90 -3.72 -1.83 0.69
N MET A 91 -3.70 -3.17 0.81
CA MET A 91 -4.00 -3.88 2.05
C MET A 91 -3.05 -3.44 3.17
N LEU A 92 -1.74 -3.44 2.91
CA LEU A 92 -0.71 -3.06 3.89
C LEU A 92 -0.77 -1.56 4.24
N GLN A 93 -0.92 -0.69 3.24
CA GLN A 93 -0.89 0.76 3.45
C GLN A 93 -2.12 1.28 4.19
N LYS A 94 -3.29 0.68 3.93
CA LYS A 94 -4.56 1.16 4.48
C LYS A 94 -5.12 0.27 5.58
N ASN A 95 -4.46 -0.85 5.86
CA ASN A 95 -4.91 -1.87 6.81
C ASN A 95 -6.37 -2.29 6.53
N ILE A 96 -6.64 -2.65 5.28
CA ILE A 96 -7.98 -3.03 4.80
C ILE A 96 -7.99 -4.47 4.28
N SER A 97 -9.17 -5.10 4.30
CA SER A 97 -9.36 -6.44 3.76
C SER A 97 -9.12 -6.50 2.24
N PHE A 98 -8.85 -7.71 1.74
CA PHE A 98 -8.64 -7.97 0.31
C PHE A 98 -9.77 -7.40 -0.56
N ASP A 99 -11.03 -7.63 -0.22
CA ASP A 99 -12.16 -7.11 -1.00
C ASP A 99 -12.18 -5.59 -1.08
N LYS A 100 -11.90 -4.91 0.02
CA LYS A 100 -11.82 -3.43 0.05
C LYS A 100 -10.64 -2.93 -0.76
N ALA A 101 -9.50 -3.61 -0.69
CA ALA A 101 -8.32 -3.26 -1.47
C ALA A 101 -8.55 -3.46 -2.97
N ARG A 102 -9.16 -4.59 -3.37
CA ARG A 102 -9.53 -4.90 -4.75
C ARG A 102 -10.55 -3.90 -5.30
N LEU A 103 -11.58 -3.56 -4.53
CA LEU A 103 -12.56 -2.53 -4.91
C LEU A 103 -11.87 -1.18 -5.15
N LYS A 104 -10.99 -0.78 -4.23
CA LYS A 104 -10.26 0.48 -4.35
C LYS A 104 -9.32 0.49 -5.56
N TYR A 105 -8.57 -0.60 -5.77
CA TYR A 105 -7.73 -0.77 -6.96
C TYR A 105 -8.56 -0.57 -8.24
N PHE A 106 -9.71 -1.22 -8.33
CA PHE A 106 -10.58 -1.12 -9.50
C PHE A 106 -11.11 0.30 -9.72
N GLN A 107 -11.60 0.96 -8.66
CA GLN A 107 -12.04 2.36 -8.71
C GLN A 107 -10.91 3.30 -9.16
N ASP A 108 -9.72 3.15 -8.59
CA ASP A 108 -8.56 3.98 -8.94
C ASP A 108 -8.11 3.71 -10.41
N ARG A 109 -8.29 2.48 -10.94
CA ARG A 109 -8.05 2.17 -12.35
C ARG A 109 -9.11 2.78 -13.26
N LEU A 110 -10.40 2.69 -12.92
CA LEU A 110 -11.48 3.31 -13.68
C LEU A 110 -11.27 4.83 -13.79
N LEU A 111 -11.00 5.49 -12.66
CA LEU A 111 -10.75 6.92 -12.60
C LEU A 111 -9.56 7.33 -13.47
N ARG A 112 -8.45 6.57 -13.43
CA ARG A 112 -7.27 6.80 -14.27
C ARG A 112 -7.56 6.66 -15.76
N ASN A 113 -8.52 5.81 -16.13
CA ASN A 113 -8.97 5.61 -17.51
C ASN A 113 -10.15 6.51 -17.91
N GLY A 114 -10.41 7.58 -17.13
CA GLY A 114 -11.45 8.56 -17.47
C GLY A 114 -12.87 8.04 -17.23
N ILE A 115 -13.07 7.03 -16.40
CA ILE A 115 -14.41 6.54 -16.03
C ILE A 115 -14.78 7.13 -14.66
N GLY A 116 -16.00 7.65 -14.55
CA GLY A 116 -16.54 8.22 -13.31
C GLY A 116 -16.83 7.16 -12.24
N ALA A 117 -17.10 7.61 -11.02
CA ALA A 117 -17.47 6.72 -9.91
C ALA A 117 -18.85 6.08 -10.10
N ASP A 118 -19.68 6.69 -10.95
CA ASP A 118 -20.94 6.20 -11.49
C ASP A 118 -20.77 5.11 -12.58
N GLY A 119 -19.53 4.82 -13.00
CA GLY A 119 -19.23 3.88 -14.06
C GLY A 119 -19.39 4.45 -15.47
N ILE A 120 -19.69 5.75 -15.59
CA ILE A 120 -19.90 6.39 -16.90
C ILE A 120 -18.57 6.97 -17.40
N PRO A 121 -18.15 6.69 -18.64
CA PRO A 121 -17.00 7.36 -19.24
C PRO A 121 -17.18 8.88 -19.22
N LYS A 122 -16.14 9.62 -18.83
CA LYS A 122 -16.12 11.09 -18.80
C LYS A 122 -15.93 11.72 -20.18
N ASP A 123 -15.92 10.91 -21.25
CA ASP A 123 -15.83 11.41 -22.61
C ASP A 123 -17.14 12.11 -22.99
N SER A 124 -17.03 13.37 -23.44
CA SER A 124 -18.12 14.19 -23.96
C SER A 124 -18.92 13.54 -25.10
N LYS A 125 -18.33 12.56 -25.80
CA LYS A 125 -18.96 11.84 -26.91
C LYS A 125 -19.61 10.53 -26.49
N THR A 126 -19.61 10.21 -25.20
CA THR A 126 -20.23 8.99 -24.69
C THR A 126 -21.74 9.07 -24.87
N VAL A 127 -22.30 8.11 -25.60
CA VAL A 127 -23.75 7.90 -25.71
C VAL A 127 -24.12 6.69 -24.87
N THR A 128 -25.11 6.85 -23.99
CA THR A 128 -25.70 5.79 -23.17
C THR A 128 -27.16 5.61 -23.58
N PHE A 129 -27.69 4.38 -23.49
CA PHE A 129 -29.02 3.99 -23.97
C PHE A 129 -29.86 3.40 -22.84
#